data_AF-A0A9J6CXW1-F1
#
_entry.id   AF-A0A9J6CXW1-F1
#
_cell.length_a   1.000
_cell.length_b   1.000
_cell.length_c   1.000
_cell.angle_alpha   90.00
_cell.angle_beta   90.00
_cell.angle_gamma   90.00
#
_symmetry.space_group_name_H-M   'P 1'
#
loop_
_entity.id
_entity.type
_entity.pdbx_description
1 polymer ?
#
loop_
_entity_poly.entity_id
_entity_poly.type
_entity_poly.pdbx_seq_one_letter_code
_entity_poly.pdbx_strand_id
1 'polypeptide(L)'
;MYKGDGRRLLEDLKVKYLKTKKGQYPVPERYAGTENEKVDWPFTMMLLWTVIDESNKNSAPGKDAITYKLLGNMSDAATRGLLEHINEDSESLRLPKEWKEAKVYFIRKPGKSLTIEDMRSSPSRFVQQR
;
A
#
# COMPACT_ATOMS: atom_id res chain seq x y z
N MET A 1 14.84 -19.43 18.95
CA MET A 1 13.68 -20.03 18.24
C MET A 1 12.43 -19.72 19.04
N TYR A 2 11.34 -19.28 18.41
CA TYR A 2 10.08 -18.99 19.08
C TYR A 2 9.52 -20.25 19.77
N LYS A 3 9.05 -20.11 21.01
CA LYS A 3 8.68 -21.23 21.90
C LYS A 3 7.19 -21.62 21.85
N GLY A 4 6.39 -20.99 20.98
CA GLY A 4 4.96 -21.28 20.80
C GLY A 4 4.62 -21.86 19.43
N ASP A 5 3.33 -22.11 19.19
CA ASP A 5 2.83 -22.53 17.88
C ASP A 5 2.68 -21.34 16.91
N GLY A 6 2.38 -21.64 15.65
CA GLY A 6 2.22 -20.61 14.61
C GLY A 6 1.06 -19.63 14.87
N ARG A 7 0.02 -20.06 15.59
CA ARG A 7 -1.13 -19.20 15.93
C ARG A 7 -0.73 -18.17 16.96
N ARG A 8 -0.04 -18.60 18.01
CA ARG A 8 0.48 -17.73 19.07
C ARG A 8 1.50 -16.73 18.52
N LEU A 9 2.36 -17.17 17.59
CA LEU A 9 3.30 -16.29 16.89
C LEU A 9 2.57 -15.17 16.14
N LEU A 10 1.50 -15.50 15.41
CA LEU A 10 0.71 -14.51 14.68
C LEU A 10 0.03 -13.51 15.61
N GLU A 11 -0.52 -13.96 16.74
CA GLU A 11 -1.13 -13.06 17.72
C GLU A 11 -0.10 -12.10 18.34
N ASP A 12 1.06 -12.61 18.73
CA ASP A 12 2.15 -11.77 19.26
C ASP A 12 2.63 -10.73 18.22
N LEU A 13 2.68 -11.11 16.94
CA LEU A 13 3.03 -10.21 15.84
C LEU A 13 1.96 -9.14 15.59
N LYS A 14 0.67 -9.49 15.65
CA LYS A 14 -0.44 -8.53 15.54
C LYS A 14 -0.35 -7.47 16.64
N VAL A 15 -0.16 -7.91 17.88
CA VAL A 15 -0.04 -7.02 19.04
C VAL A 15 1.14 -6.05 18.87
N LYS A 16 2.29 -6.56 18.42
CA LYS A 16 3.50 -5.74 18.24
C LYS A 16 3.39 -4.74 17.08
N TYR A 17 2.87 -5.17 15.92
CA TYR A 17 3.00 -4.40 14.67
C TYR A 17 1.72 -3.69 14.22
N LEU A 18 0.53 -4.18 14.56
CA LEU A 18 -0.71 -3.67 13.99
C LEU A 18 -1.52 -2.76 14.91
N LYS A 19 -1.11 -2.58 16.18
CA LYS A 19 -1.76 -1.72 17.20
C LYS A 19 -3.28 -1.66 16.99
N THR A 20 -3.93 -2.81 17.10
CA THR A 20 -5.34 -3.02 16.71
C THR A 20 -6.38 -2.30 17.59
N LYS A 21 -5.95 -1.65 18.67
CA LYS A 21 -6.82 -0.78 19.47
C LYS A 21 -6.95 0.57 18.76
N LYS A 22 -8.18 1.00 18.46
CA LYS A 22 -8.47 2.39 18.06
C LYS A 22 -7.78 3.31 19.07
N GLY A 23 -6.95 4.24 18.57
CA GLY A 23 -6.27 5.20 19.43
C GLY A 23 -7.29 5.97 20.27
N GLN A 24 -6.95 6.24 21.53
CA GLN A 24 -7.77 7.05 22.45
C GLN A 24 -7.75 8.55 22.11
N TYR A 25 -7.00 8.95 21.09
CA TYR A 25 -6.92 10.35 20.69
C TYR A 25 -8.19 10.74 19.94
N PRO A 26 -8.84 11.86 20.29
CA PRO A 26 -9.92 12.40 19.49
C PRO A 26 -9.37 12.64 18.08
N VAL A 27 -9.95 11.96 17.11
CA VAL A 27 -9.70 12.26 15.70
C VAL A 27 -10.43 13.57 15.45
N PRO A 28 -9.74 14.69 15.14
CA PRO A 28 -10.41 15.94 14.88
C PRO A 28 -11.34 15.76 13.67
N GLU A 29 -12.57 16.27 13.77
CA GLU A 29 -13.58 16.16 12.71
C GLU A 29 -13.15 16.87 11.42
N ARG A 30 -12.23 17.84 11.54
CA ARG A 30 -11.65 18.59 10.42
C ARG A 30 -10.15 18.67 10.54
N TYR A 31 -9.48 18.66 9.39
CA TYR A 31 -8.07 18.96 9.28
C TYR A 31 -7.82 20.39 9.79
N ALA A 32 -6.91 20.54 10.75
CA ALA A 32 -6.56 21.83 11.38
C ALA A 32 -5.28 22.46 10.81
N GLY A 33 -4.69 21.84 9.79
CA GLY A 33 -3.52 22.40 9.10
C GLY A 33 -3.90 23.47 8.09
N THR A 34 -2.92 24.23 7.64
CA THR A 34 -3.08 25.19 6.54
C THR A 34 -3.30 24.46 5.21
N GLU A 35 -4.12 25.04 4.35
CA GLU A 35 -4.32 24.58 2.99
C GLU A 35 -3.01 24.59 2.20
N ASN A 36 -2.82 23.61 1.34
CA ASN A 36 -1.61 23.47 0.54
C ASN A 36 -1.94 23.21 -0.92
N GLU A 37 -2.20 24.30 -1.64
CA GLU A 37 -2.57 24.31 -3.05
C GLU A 37 -1.60 23.51 -3.96
N LYS A 38 -0.33 23.35 -3.55
CA LYS A 38 0.64 22.56 -4.33
C LYS A 38 0.41 21.05 -4.23
N VAL A 39 -0.15 20.58 -3.12
CA VAL A 39 -0.45 19.16 -2.88
C VAL A 39 -1.84 18.81 -3.38
N ASP A 40 -2.77 19.77 -3.33
CA ASP A 40 -4.16 19.60 -3.75
C ASP A 40 -4.36 19.81 -5.27
N TRP A 41 -3.28 19.98 -6.04
CA TRP A 41 -3.32 20.19 -7.48
C TRP A 41 -3.63 18.87 -8.24
N PRO A 42 -4.51 18.89 -9.27
CA PRO A 42 -4.83 17.70 -10.06
C PRO A 42 -3.59 17.02 -10.67
N PHE A 43 -3.53 15.69 -10.61
CA PHE A 43 -2.43 14.96 -11.23
C PHE A 43 -2.37 15.24 -12.74
N THR A 44 -1.15 15.33 -13.26
CA THR A 44 -0.89 15.61 -14.68
C THR A 44 -0.41 14.35 -15.41
N MET A 45 -0.55 14.35 -16.75
CA MET A 45 -0.02 13.27 -17.59
C MET A 45 1.49 13.08 -17.39
N MET A 46 2.24 14.17 -17.26
CA MET A 46 3.69 14.12 -17.03
C MET A 46 4.00 13.36 -15.72
N LEU A 47 3.29 13.69 -14.63
CA LEU A 47 3.47 13.02 -13.35
C LEU A 47 3.11 11.53 -13.45
N LEU A 48 2.01 11.19 -14.11
CA LEU A 48 1.60 9.80 -14.30
C LEU A 48 2.66 9.01 -15.10
N TRP A 49 3.17 9.58 -16.20
CA TRP A 49 4.22 8.94 -17.00
C TRP A 49 5.52 8.76 -16.21
N THR A 50 5.97 9.78 -15.47
CA THR A 50 7.16 9.69 -14.63
C THR A 50 7.02 8.58 -13.60
N VAL A 51 5.88 8.50 -12.91
CA VAL A 51 5.64 7.45 -11.90
C VAL A 51 5.59 6.07 -12.55
N ILE A 52 4.96 5.94 -13.71
CA ILE A 52 4.96 4.67 -14.45
C ILE A 52 6.41 4.31 -14.84
N ASP A 53 7.23 5.24 -15.32
CA ASP A 53 8.61 4.95 -15.73
C ASP A 53 9.50 4.55 -14.53
N GLU A 54 9.44 5.30 -13.43
CA GLU A 54 10.24 5.05 -12.23
C GLU A 54 9.81 3.81 -11.43
N SER A 55 8.60 3.30 -11.68
CA SER A 55 8.08 2.13 -10.97
C SER A 55 8.88 0.85 -11.25
N ASN A 56 9.13 0.07 -10.20
CA ASN A 56 9.81 -1.22 -10.33
C ASN A 56 8.90 -2.22 -11.07
N LYS A 57 9.22 -2.51 -12.34
CA LYS A 57 8.47 -3.44 -13.20
C LYS A 57 8.44 -4.88 -12.71
N ASN A 58 9.35 -5.26 -11.82
CA ASN A 58 9.44 -6.58 -11.20
C ASN A 58 8.72 -6.64 -9.84
N SER A 59 8.00 -5.58 -9.45
CA SER A 59 7.15 -5.65 -8.27
C SER A 59 6.00 -6.63 -8.50
N ALA A 60 5.58 -7.28 -7.43
CA ALA A 60 4.44 -8.18 -7.49
C ALA A 60 3.15 -7.34 -7.60
N PRO A 61 2.19 -7.74 -8.47
CA PRO A 61 0.95 -7.01 -8.62
C PRO A 61 0.08 -7.09 -7.37
N GLY A 62 -0.89 -6.18 -7.27
CA GLY A 62 -1.92 -6.20 -6.23
C GLY A 62 -2.93 -7.34 -6.40
N LYS A 63 -4.03 -7.28 -5.65
CA LYS A 63 -5.14 -8.25 -5.75
C LYS A 63 -5.83 -8.21 -7.12
N ASP A 64 -5.74 -7.08 -7.81
CA ASP A 64 -6.26 -6.81 -9.15
C ASP A 64 -5.42 -7.44 -10.28
N ALA A 65 -4.24 -8.01 -9.96
CA ALA A 65 -3.27 -8.53 -10.92
C ALA A 65 -2.72 -7.49 -11.92
N ILE A 66 -2.94 -6.19 -11.71
CA ILE A 66 -2.42 -5.13 -12.58
C ILE A 66 -0.93 -4.93 -12.26
N THR A 67 -0.09 -5.02 -13.29
CA THR A 67 1.37 -4.85 -13.16
C THR A 67 1.81 -3.49 -13.69
N TYR A 68 2.92 -2.95 -13.19
CA TYR A 68 3.54 -1.76 -13.77
C TYR A 68 4.03 -1.95 -15.21
N LYS A 69 4.25 -3.21 -15.62
CA LYS A 69 4.54 -3.54 -17.02
C LYS A 69 3.31 -3.33 -17.90
N LEU A 70 2.12 -3.71 -17.43
CA LEU A 70 0.87 -3.45 -18.12
C LEU A 70 0.63 -1.95 -18.27
N LEU A 71 0.78 -1.19 -17.18
CA LEU A 71 0.60 0.26 -17.20
C LEU A 71 1.54 0.97 -18.19
N GLY A 72 2.79 0.49 -18.32
CA GLY A 72 3.75 1.01 -19.29
C GLY A 72 3.46 0.66 -20.75
N ASN A 73 2.50 -0.23 -21.03
CA ASN A 73 2.11 -0.63 -22.39
C ASN A 73 0.69 -0.15 -22.77
N MET A 74 0.08 0.71 -21.96
CA MET A 74 -1.24 1.26 -22.27
C MET A 74 -1.17 2.26 -23.43
N SER A 75 -2.24 2.32 -24.22
CA SER A 75 -2.41 3.41 -25.21
C SER A 75 -2.58 4.75 -24.52
N ASP A 76 -2.22 5.84 -25.19
CA ASP A 76 -2.43 7.21 -24.67
C ASP A 76 -3.88 7.48 -24.24
N ALA A 77 -4.87 6.96 -24.98
CA ALA A 77 -6.27 7.12 -24.64
C ALA A 77 -6.62 6.42 -23.31
N ALA A 78 -6.10 5.21 -23.10
CA ALA A 78 -6.28 4.49 -21.85
C ALA A 78 -5.56 5.18 -20.68
N THR A 79 -4.35 5.69 -20.91
CA THR A 79 -3.60 6.43 -19.89
C THR A 79 -4.30 7.73 -19.49
N ARG A 80 -4.92 8.45 -20.43
CA ARG A 80 -5.75 9.63 -20.13
C ARG A 80 -6.98 9.27 -19.31
N GLY A 81 -7.72 8.23 -19.70
CA GLY A 81 -8.88 7.76 -18.93
C GLY A 81 -8.51 7.33 -17.50
N LEU A 82 -7.35 6.71 -17.31
CA LEU A 82 -6.83 6.40 -15.97
C LEU A 82 -6.56 7.67 -15.16
N LEU A 83 -5.93 8.68 -15.76
CA LEU A 83 -5.65 9.95 -15.10
C LEU A 83 -6.93 10.67 -14.66
N GLU A 84 -7.91 10.72 -15.55
CA GLU A 84 -9.23 11.31 -15.28
C GLU A 84 -9.87 10.63 -14.06
N HIS A 85 -9.90 9.30 -14.03
CA HIS A 85 -10.47 8.56 -12.91
C HIS A 85 -9.74 8.80 -11.58
N ILE A 86 -8.40 8.87 -11.60
CA ILE A 86 -7.61 9.16 -10.38
C ILE A 86 -7.92 10.58 -9.86
N ASN A 87 -8.05 11.56 -10.75
CA ASN A 87 -8.37 12.93 -10.36
C ASN A 87 -9.80 13.05 -9.81
N GLU A 88 -10.77 12.36 -10.41
CA GLU A 88 -12.16 12.29 -9.91
C GLU A 88 -12.24 11.71 -8.48
N ASP A 89 -11.52 10.61 -8.22
CA ASP A 89 -11.46 9.99 -6.90
C ASP A 89 -10.80 10.90 -5.86
N SER A 90 -9.78 11.66 -6.28
CA SER A 90 -9.07 12.63 -5.45
C SER A 90 -9.98 13.81 -5.08
N GLU A 91 -10.67 14.40 -6.05
CA GLU A 91 -11.56 15.55 -5.84
C GLU A 91 -12.81 15.18 -5.01
N SER A 92 -13.39 14.01 -5.28
CA SER A 92 -14.60 13.56 -4.58
C SER A 92 -14.34 13.08 -3.15
N LEU A 93 -13.08 12.90 -2.76
CA LEU A 93 -12.65 12.28 -1.49
C LEU A 93 -13.24 10.88 -1.28
N ARG A 94 -13.59 10.18 -2.37
CA ARG A 94 -14.20 8.84 -2.33
C ARG A 94 -13.21 7.77 -2.75
N LEU A 95 -12.36 7.38 -1.81
CA LEU A 95 -11.46 6.24 -2.05
C LEU A 95 -12.24 4.92 -2.10
N PRO A 96 -11.95 4.03 -3.07
CA PRO A 96 -12.49 2.68 -3.12
C PRO A 96 -12.30 1.93 -1.80
N LYS A 97 -13.27 1.11 -1.41
CA LYS A 97 -13.22 0.37 -0.14
C LYS A 97 -12.04 -0.60 -0.11
N GLU A 98 -11.73 -1.18 -1.27
CA GLU A 98 -10.65 -2.10 -1.51
C GLU A 98 -9.28 -1.49 -1.15
N TRP A 99 -9.12 -0.17 -1.30
CA TRP A 99 -7.88 0.54 -0.95
C TRP A 99 -7.69 0.67 0.57
N LYS A 100 -8.75 0.51 1.36
CA LYS A 100 -8.72 0.54 2.82
C LYS A 100 -8.40 -0.82 3.43
N GLU A 101 -8.30 -1.87 2.63
CA GLU A 101 -8.01 -3.23 3.05
C GLU A 101 -6.57 -3.62 2.68
N ALA A 102 -5.81 -4.13 3.66
CA ALA A 102 -4.43 -4.59 3.42
C ALA A 102 -4.21 -6.02 3.93
N LYS A 103 -3.60 -6.87 3.09
CA LYS A 103 -3.04 -8.15 3.53
C LYS A 103 -1.62 -7.92 4.04
N VAL A 104 -1.38 -8.26 5.30
CA VAL A 104 -0.07 -8.14 5.95
C VAL A 104 0.56 -9.52 6.05
N TYR A 105 1.77 -9.64 5.48
CA TYR A 105 2.58 -10.85 5.61
C TYR A 105 3.80 -10.55 6.48
N PHE A 106 4.06 -11.44 7.44
CA PHE A 106 5.27 -11.38 8.25
C PHE A 106 6.34 -12.26 7.62
N ILE A 107 7.40 -11.63 7.14
CA ILE A 107 8.50 -12.32 6.48
C ILE A 107 9.71 -12.28 7.41
N ARG A 108 10.32 -13.44 7.62
CA ARG A 108 11.55 -13.58 8.40
C ARG A 108 12.69 -12.85 7.69
N LYS A 109 13.48 -12.10 8.46
CA LYS A 109 14.74 -11.52 7.96
C LYS A 109 15.66 -12.65 7.46
N PRO A 110 16.34 -12.45 6.30
CA PRO A 110 17.26 -13.45 5.78
C PRO A 110 18.31 -13.89 6.82
N GLY A 111 18.60 -15.20 6.88
CA GLY A 111 19.61 -15.78 7.78
C GLY A 111 19.27 -15.75 9.28
N LYS A 112 18.11 -15.23 9.68
CA LYS A 112 17.74 -15.08 11.09
C LYS A 112 16.82 -16.17 11.60
N SER A 113 16.79 -16.32 12.92
CA SER A 113 15.90 -17.28 13.57
C SER A 113 14.44 -16.82 13.53
N LEU A 114 13.49 -17.76 13.63
CA LEU A 114 12.07 -17.44 13.71
C LEU A 114 11.78 -16.89 15.12
N THR A 115 11.88 -15.57 15.29
CA THR A 115 11.56 -14.80 16.50
C THR A 115 10.77 -13.54 16.11
N ILE A 116 10.06 -12.96 17.06
CA ILE A 116 9.20 -11.79 16.83
C ILE A 116 10.05 -10.55 16.41
N GLU A 117 11.29 -10.45 16.86
CA GLU A 117 12.23 -9.34 16.61
C GLU A 117 12.85 -9.42 15.21
N ASP A 118 12.93 -10.63 14.68
CA ASP A 118 13.52 -10.92 13.38
C ASP A 118 12.47 -11.03 12.27
N MET A 119 11.21 -10.73 12.56
CA MET A 119 10.17 -10.52 11.55
C MET A 119 10.21 -9.10 11.02
N ARG A 120 9.87 -8.93 9.73
CA ARG A 120 9.50 -7.64 9.14
C ARG A 120 8.01 -7.71 8.81
N SER A 121 7.26 -6.66 9.17
CA SER A 121 5.94 -6.43 8.58
C SER A 121 6.16 -5.97 7.15
N SER A 122 5.74 -6.79 6.19
CA SER A 122 5.63 -6.34 4.80
C SER A 122 4.15 -6.07 4.53
N PRO A 123 3.74 -4.81 4.29
CA PRO A 123 2.55 -4.58 3.49
C PRO A 123 2.81 -5.28 2.14
N SER A 124 1.82 -6.05 1.67
CA SER A 124 1.99 -7.08 0.62
C SER A 124 3.02 -6.76 -0.47
N ARG A 125 4.14 -7.49 -0.46
CA ARG A 125 4.78 -8.03 -1.66
C ARG A 125 4.31 -9.47 -1.76
N PHE A 126 3.60 -9.83 -2.82
CA PHE A 126 3.40 -11.25 -3.12
C PHE A 126 4.77 -11.85 -3.48
N VAL A 127 5.34 -12.61 -2.56
CA VAL A 127 6.53 -13.42 -2.86
C VAL A 127 6.05 -14.55 -3.74
N GLN A 128 6.38 -14.48 -5.02
CA GLN A 128 6.16 -15.57 -5.96
C GLN A 128 7.07 -16.73 -5.54
N GLN A 129 6.51 -17.74 -4.88
CA GLN A 129 7.15 -19.05 -4.79
C GLN A 129 6.86 -19.78 -6.09
N ARG A 130 7.89 -19.96 -6.92
CA ARG A 130 8.13 -21.15 -7.71
C ARG A 130 9.62 -21.42 -7.72
#